data_AF-A0A7Y4RJR2-F1
#
_entry.id   AF-A0A7Y4RJR2-F1
#
_cell.length_a   1.000
_cell.length_b   1.000
_cell.length_c   1.000
_cell.angle_alpha   90.00
_cell.angle_beta   90.00
_cell.angle_gamma   90.00
#
_symmetry.space_group_name_H-M   'P 1'
#
loop_
_entity.id
_entity.type
_entity.pdbx_description
1 polymer ?
#
loop_
_entity_poly.entity_id
_entity_poly.type
_entity_poly.pdbx_seq_one_letter_code
_entity_poly.pdbx_strand_id
1 'polypeptide(L)'
;MPAAAPTGRDADALRSLARRIDPSDPGAQNNLGVFYYERGLIPQAIAAFGRALELDPEMRVAQDNLETVQRESGYYDSRIAGLLERLAREPDARAARL
;
A
#
# COMPACT_ATOMS: atom_id res chain seq x y z
N MET A 1 12.07 11.06 9.24
CA MET A 1 11.51 12.23 8.52
C MET A 1 10.02 12.00 8.39
N PRO A 2 9.14 12.84 8.97
CA PRO A 2 7.69 12.66 8.80
C PRO A 2 7.33 12.82 7.32
N ALA A 3 6.51 11.91 6.79
CA ALA A 3 6.01 11.97 5.42
C ALA A 3 5.34 13.34 5.20
N ALA A 4 5.93 14.16 4.32
CA ALA A 4 5.41 15.47 4.01
C ALA A 4 4.00 15.32 3.43
N ALA A 5 3.03 16.07 3.96
CA ALA A 5 1.69 16.13 3.38
C ALA A 5 1.80 16.48 1.89
N PRO A 6 0.99 15.86 1.02
CA PRO A 6 1.04 16.12 -0.43
C PRO A 6 0.94 17.63 -0.66
N THR A 7 1.88 18.16 -1.44
CA THR A 7 1.90 19.59 -1.73
C THR A 7 0.65 19.98 -2.52
N GLY A 8 0.30 21.27 -2.57
CA GLY A 8 -0.87 21.72 -3.34
C GLY A 8 -0.86 21.25 -4.81
N ARG A 9 0.33 21.11 -5.42
CA ARG A 9 0.50 20.55 -6.77
C ARG A 9 0.20 19.05 -6.85
N ASP A 10 0.55 18.29 -5.82
CA ASP A 10 0.28 16.86 -5.75
C ASP A 10 -1.22 16.61 -5.56
N ALA A 11 -1.89 17.46 -4.77
CA ALA A 11 -3.34 17.39 -4.56
C ALA A 11 -4.12 17.64 -5.86
N ASP A 12 -3.71 18.60 -6.69
CA ASP A 12 -4.36 18.87 -7.97
C ASP A 12 -4.07 17.78 -9.02
N ALA A 13 -2.85 17.25 -9.05
CA ALA A 13 -2.51 16.11 -9.90
C ALA A 13 -3.33 14.87 -9.50
N LEU A 14 -3.45 14.57 -8.21
CA LEU A 14 -4.28 13.49 -7.68
C LEU A 14 -5.75 13.68 -8.02
N ARG A 15 -6.28 14.89 -7.82
CA ARG A 15 -7.69 15.19 -8.14
C ARG A 15 -7.97 15.07 -9.63
N SER A 16 -7.02 15.46 -10.48
CA SER A 16 -7.10 15.30 -11.93
C SER A 16 -7.07 13.83 -12.33
N LEU A 17 -6.14 13.06 -11.75
CA LEU A 17 -6.00 11.62 -11.99
C LEU A 17 -7.26 10.87 -11.53
N ALA A 18 -7.73 11.11 -10.30
CA ALA A 18 -8.92 10.46 -9.74
C ALA A 18 -10.21 10.65 -10.58
N ARG A 19 -10.33 11.78 -11.30
CA ARG A 19 -11.46 12.01 -12.22
C ARG A 19 -11.36 11.25 -13.55
N ARG A 20 -10.17 10.76 -13.89
CA ARG A 20 -9.85 10.10 -15.16
C ARG A 20 -9.63 8.60 -15.01
N ILE A 21 -9.51 8.11 -13.78
CA ILE A 21 -9.34 6.70 -13.45
C ILE A 21 -10.73 6.08 -13.37
N ASP A 22 -10.99 5.07 -14.19
CA ASP A 22 -12.13 4.18 -13.96
C ASP A 22 -11.81 3.31 -12.72
N PRO A 23 -12.62 3.37 -11.64
CA PRO A 23 -12.39 2.56 -10.45
C PRO A 23 -12.53 1.05 -10.67
N SER A 24 -13.06 0.64 -11.82
CA SER A 24 -13.24 -0.77 -12.22
C SER A 24 -12.21 -1.26 -13.24
N ASP A 25 -11.30 -0.38 -13.69
CA ASP A 25 -10.21 -0.75 -14.59
C ASP A 25 -8.94 -1.11 -13.77
N PRO A 26 -8.49 -2.38 -13.80
CA PRO A 26 -7.30 -2.80 -13.07
C PRO A 26 -6.03 -2.07 -13.56
N GLY A 27 -5.92 -1.76 -14.85
CA GLY A 27 -4.78 -1.02 -15.40
C GLY A 27 -4.74 0.43 -14.89
N ALA A 28 -5.90 1.06 -14.76
CA ALA A 28 -6.01 2.39 -14.19
C ALA A 28 -5.62 2.38 -12.69
N GLN A 29 -6.07 1.39 -11.92
CA GLN A 29 -5.66 1.22 -10.51
C GLN A 29 -4.16 0.97 -10.36
N ASN A 30 -3.55 0.18 -11.24
CA ASN A 30 -2.10 0.00 -11.26
C ASN A 30 -1.37 1.33 -11.51
N ASN A 31 -1.78 2.11 -12.50
CA ASN A 31 -1.18 3.41 -12.80
C ASN A 31 -1.34 4.41 -11.64
N LEU A 32 -2.46 4.35 -10.93
CA LEU A 32 -2.67 5.13 -9.72
C LEU A 32 -1.69 4.73 -8.61
N GLY A 33 -1.43 3.43 -8.45
CA GLY A 33 -0.42 2.92 -7.53
C GLY A 33 0.98 3.43 -7.84
N VAL A 34 1.37 3.41 -9.12
CA VAL A 34 2.67 3.98 -9.57
C VAL A 34 2.76 5.46 -9.23
N PHE A 35 1.71 6.23 -9.52
CA PHE A 35 1.69 7.66 -9.18
C PHE A 35 1.86 7.90 -7.67
N TYR A 36 1.17 7.14 -6.82
CA TYR A 36 1.34 7.25 -5.37
C TYR A 36 2.76 6.86 -4.93
N TYR A 37 3.32 5.82 -5.56
CA TYR A 37 4.66 5.34 -5.24
C TYR A 37 5.73 6.38 -5.54
N GLU A 38 5.70 7.00 -6.72
CA GLU A 38 6.63 8.08 -7.12
C GLU A 38 6.57 9.30 -6.21
N ARG A 39 5.45 9.48 -5.49
CA ARG A 39 5.24 10.57 -4.52
C ARG A 39 5.58 10.18 -3.09
N GLY A 40 6.06 8.96 -2.86
CA GLY A 40 6.36 8.43 -1.53
C GLY A 40 5.11 8.17 -0.68
N LEU A 41 3.92 8.16 -1.29
CA LEU A 41 2.65 7.89 -0.63
C LEU A 41 2.44 6.36 -0.55
N ILE A 42 3.31 5.70 0.19
CA ILE A 42 3.43 4.24 0.24
C ILE A 42 2.10 3.53 0.61
N PRO A 43 1.36 3.95 1.66
CA PRO A 43 0.10 3.29 1.99
C PRO A 43 -0.93 3.35 0.86
N GLN A 44 -1.00 4.48 0.16
CA GLN A 44 -1.92 4.69 -0.96
C GLN A 44 -1.50 3.87 -2.18
N ALA A 45 -0.19 3.75 -2.43
CA ALA A 45 0.35 2.91 -3.50
C ALA A 45 -0.04 1.43 -3.29
N ILE A 46 0.18 0.91 -2.08
CA ILE A 46 -0.20 -0.46 -1.70
C ILE A 46 -1.70 -0.70 -1.89
N ALA A 47 -2.54 0.24 -1.47
CA ALA A 47 -3.99 0.12 -1.62
C ALA A 47 -4.43 0.09 -3.10
N ALA A 48 -3.83 0.93 -3.95
CA ALA A 48 -4.15 1.01 -5.37
C ALA A 48 -3.70 -0.26 -6.13
N PHE A 49 -2.49 -0.76 -5.88
CA PHE A 49 -2.05 -2.05 -6.45
C PHE A 49 -2.89 -3.21 -5.95
N GLY A 50 -3.25 -3.23 -4.66
CA GLY A 50 -4.18 -4.21 -4.10
C GLY A 50 -5.52 -4.20 -4.83
N ARG A 51 -6.08 -3.02 -5.10
CA ARG A 51 -7.33 -2.89 -5.84
C ARG A 51 -7.22 -3.37 -7.29
N ALA A 52 -6.09 -3.13 -7.96
CA ALA A 52 -5.84 -3.68 -9.28
C ALA A 52 -5.89 -5.22 -9.28
N LEU A 53 -5.33 -5.85 -8.25
CA LEU A 53 -5.32 -7.31 -8.09
C LEU A 53 -6.67 -7.89 -7.63
N GLU A 54 -7.50 -7.11 -6.93
CA GLU A 54 -8.90 -7.50 -6.66
C GLU A 54 -9.75 -7.54 -7.94
N LEU A 55 -9.46 -6.65 -8.90
CA LEU A 55 -10.15 -6.57 -10.19
C LEU A 55 -9.61 -7.58 -11.21
N ASP A 56 -8.28 -7.76 -11.26
CA ASP A 56 -7.59 -8.75 -12.07
C ASP A 56 -6.50 -9.46 -11.25
N PRO A 57 -6.82 -10.63 -10.66
CA PRO A 57 -5.87 -11.40 -9.87
C PRO A 57 -4.64 -11.89 -10.65
N GLU A 58 -4.70 -11.98 -11.98
CA GLU A 58 -3.62 -12.48 -12.83
C GLU A 58 -2.70 -11.36 -13.36
N MET A 59 -2.96 -10.11 -12.98
CA MET A 59 -2.17 -8.94 -13.39
C MET A 59 -0.76 -8.95 -12.77
N ARG A 60 0.17 -9.69 -13.38
CA ARG A 60 1.57 -9.82 -12.93
C ARG A 60 2.26 -8.48 -12.67
N VAL A 61 2.04 -7.48 -13.53
CA VAL A 61 2.63 -6.15 -13.34
C VAL A 61 2.20 -5.49 -12.03
N ALA A 62 0.95 -5.65 -11.59
CA ALA A 62 0.48 -5.11 -10.32
C ALA A 62 1.04 -5.90 -9.13
N GLN A 63 1.26 -7.21 -9.28
CA GLN A 63 1.94 -8.05 -8.28
C GLN A 63 3.39 -7.59 -8.08
N ASP A 64 4.14 -7.45 -9.18
CA ASP A 64 5.54 -7.01 -9.17
C ASP A 64 5.70 -5.61 -8.55
N ASN A 65 4.81 -4.69 -8.92
CA ASN A 65 4.79 -3.35 -8.36
C ASN A 65 4.49 -3.36 -6.86
N LEU A 66 3.49 -4.14 -6.43
CA LEU A 66 3.14 -4.27 -5.01
C LEU A 66 4.30 -4.85 -4.19
N GLU A 67 4.96 -5.89 -4.70
CA GLU A 67 6.12 -6.50 -4.05
C GLU A 67 7.28 -5.50 -3.93
N THR A 68 7.55 -4.76 -5.01
CA THR A 68 8.59 -3.71 -5.05
C THR A 68 8.31 -2.66 -3.98
N VAL A 69 7.10 -2.10 -3.95
CA VAL A 69 6.73 -1.08 -2.94
C VAL A 69 6.87 -1.62 -1.53
N GLN A 70 6.42 -2.84 -1.24
CA GLN A 70 6.50 -3.39 0.11
C GLN A 70 7.95 -3.65 0.55
N ARG A 71 8.83 -4.06 -0.37
CA ARG A 71 10.25 -4.28 -0.12
C ARG A 71 11.01 -2.96 0.09
N GLU A 72 10.84 -2.00 -0.83
CA GLU A 72 11.62 -0.76 -0.83
C GLU A 72 11.17 0.21 0.27
N SER A 73 9.92 0.13 0.72
CA SER A 73 9.41 0.98 1.80
C SER A 73 9.68 0.44 3.22
N GLY A 74 10.21 -0.78 3.37
CA GLY A 74 10.32 -1.45 4.68
C GLY A 74 8.95 -1.74 5.31
N TYR A 75 7.90 -1.83 4.49
CA TYR A 75 6.54 -2.11 4.96
C TYR A 75 6.48 -3.47 5.68
N TYR A 76 7.19 -4.48 5.16
CA TYR A 76 7.29 -5.79 5.82
C TYR A 76 7.90 -5.69 7.22
N ASP A 77 8.98 -4.94 7.38
CA ASP A 77 9.63 -4.75 8.68
C ASP A 77 8.69 -4.07 9.67
N SER A 78 7.99 -3.03 9.21
CA SER A 78 6.98 -2.32 10.02
C SER A 78 5.81 -3.21 10.42
N ARG A 79 5.36 -4.08 9.50
CA ARG A 79 4.29 -5.06 9.77
C ARG A 79 4.72 -6.12 10.78
N ILE A 80 5.93 -6.66 10.63
CA ILE A 80 6.50 -7.64 11.56
C ILE A 80 6.63 -7.02 12.94
N ALA A 81 7.19 -5.81 13.05
CA ALA A 81 7.33 -5.11 14.32
C ALA A 81 5.98 -4.92 15.03
N GLY A 82 4.94 -4.48 14.32
CA GLY A 82 3.60 -4.29 14.88
C GLY A 82 2.94 -5.61 15.32
N LEU A 83 3.15 -6.70 14.58
CA LEU A 83 2.67 -8.03 14.96
C LEU A 83 3.36 -8.54 16.23
N LEU A 84 4.68 -8.38 16.33
CA LEU A 84 5.44 -8.75 17.52
C LEU A 84 5.01 -7.94 18.75
N GLU A 85 4.78 -6.64 18.59
CA GLU A 85 4.28 -5.79 19.66
C GLU A 85 2.87 -6.23 20.12
N ARG A 86 2.00 -6.59 19.17
CA ARG A 86 0.68 -7.13 19.49
C ARG A 86 0.76 -8.47 20.24
N LEU A 87 1.61 -9.38 19.81
CA LEU A 87 1.84 -10.65 20.50
C LEU A 87 2.47 -10.46 21.90
N ALA A 88 3.30 -9.43 22.08
CA ALA A 88 3.86 -9.09 23.39
C ALA A 88 2.79 -8.51 24.34
N ARG A 89 1.78 -7.80 23.80
CA ARG A 89 0.64 -7.26 24.56
C ARG A 89 -0.47 -8.27 24.80
N GLU A 90 -0.62 -9.24 23.90
CA GLU A 90 -1.47 -10.41 24.05
C GLU A 90 -0.56 -11.63 24.30
N PRO A 91 0.15 -11.70 25.45
CA PRO A 91 0.91 -12.90 25.76
C PRO A 91 -0.09 -14.04 25.83
N ASP A 92 -0.03 -14.92 24.83
CA ASP A 92 -1.07 -15.92 24.62
C ASP A 92 -1.24 -16.72 25.91
N ALA A 93 -2.48 -16.75 26.39
CA ALA A 93 -2.97 -17.41 27.60
C ALA A 93 -2.83 -18.96 27.55
N ARG A 94 -1.96 -19.46 26.67
CA ARG A 94 -1.56 -20.86 26.51
C ARG A 94 -0.32 -21.23 27.33
N ALA A 95 0.54 -20.28 27.71
CA ALA A 95 1.70 -20.58 28.57
C ALA A 95 1.36 -20.68 30.08
N ALA A 96 0.16 -20.28 30.50
CA ALA A 96 -0.27 -20.31 31.90
C ALA A 96 -1.07 -21.58 32.30
N ARG A 97 -1.05 -22.64 31.48
CA ARG A 97 -1.78 -23.90 31.71
C ARG A 97 -0.91 -25.17 31.65
N LEU A 98 0.39 -25.06 31.89
CA LEU A 98 1.28 -26.21 32.17
C LEU A 98 1.80 -26.09 33.60
#